data_AF-A0A522QJ30-F1
#
_entry.id   AF-A0A522QJ30-F1
#
_cell.length_a   1.000
_cell.length_b   1.000
_cell.length_c   1.000
_cell.angle_alpha   90.00
_cell.angle_beta   90.00
_cell.angle_gamma   90.00
#
_symmetry.space_group_name_H-M   'P 1'
#
loop_
_entity.id
_entity.type
_entity.pdbx_description
1 polymer ?
#
loop_
_entity_poly.entity_id
_entity_poly.type
_entity_poly.pdbx_seq_one_letter_code
_entity_poly.pdbx_strand_id
1 'polypeptide(L)'
;VSPGLPLNGWGLSGTWTVGGQRAVLDGAPGRIVFQFHARDLNLVLGPRADGKPVRFKVTVDGKAPGDAHGADVAPDGGGIVTAQRLYQLVRQPGVIRDRTFSIEFLDPGVSAYAFTFG
;
A
#
# COMPACT_ATOMS: atom_id res chain seq x y z
N VAL A 1 -19.47 -0.24 6.92
CA VAL A 1 -18.52 -1.21 7.51
C VAL A 1 -18.20 -2.24 6.43
N SER A 2 -17.00 -2.23 5.89
CA SER A 2 -16.59 -3.33 5.00
C SER A 2 -16.49 -4.60 5.84
N PRO A 3 -17.05 -5.74 5.43
CA PRO A 3 -16.89 -7.00 6.15
C PRO A 3 -15.39 -7.29 6.29
N GLY A 4 -14.98 -7.76 7.48
CA GLY A 4 -13.57 -8.03 7.76
C GLY A 4 -12.99 -8.98 6.71
N LEU A 5 -11.90 -8.59 6.08
CA LEU A 5 -11.16 -9.48 5.17
C LEU A 5 -10.69 -10.71 5.97
N PRO A 6 -10.65 -11.91 5.37
CA PRO A 6 -9.93 -13.04 5.97
C PRO A 6 -8.41 -12.77 5.95
N LEU A 7 -7.62 -13.50 6.73
CA LEU A 7 -6.16 -13.42 6.69
C LEU A 7 -5.65 -13.71 5.26
N ASN A 8 -4.72 -12.88 4.76
CA ASN A 8 -4.27 -12.81 3.35
C ASN A 8 -5.36 -12.39 2.34
N GLY A 9 -6.53 -11.97 2.83
CA GLY A 9 -7.55 -11.33 2.03
C GLY A 9 -7.10 -9.93 1.61
N TRP A 10 -7.43 -9.57 0.37
CA TRP A 10 -7.15 -8.27 -0.20
C TRP A 10 -8.37 -7.70 -0.92
N GLY A 11 -8.41 -6.38 -1.05
CA GLY A 11 -9.46 -5.68 -1.77
C GLY A 11 -8.95 -4.42 -2.45
N LEU A 12 -9.52 -4.12 -3.62
CA LEU A 12 -9.30 -2.87 -4.34
C LEU A 12 -10.58 -2.04 -4.30
N SER A 13 -10.44 -0.72 -4.10
CA SER A 13 -11.51 0.25 -4.33
C SER A 13 -11.03 1.40 -5.21
N GLY A 14 -11.94 1.97 -5.99
CA GLY A 14 -11.62 2.92 -7.06
C GLY A 14 -11.60 2.23 -8.43
N THR A 15 -11.21 2.98 -9.46
CA THR A 15 -11.20 2.47 -10.84
C THR A 15 -9.82 1.90 -11.17
N TRP A 16 -9.72 0.57 -11.14
CA TRP A 16 -8.48 -0.14 -11.41
C TRP A 16 -8.60 -0.96 -12.69
N THR A 17 -7.59 -0.87 -13.54
CA THR A 17 -7.34 -1.86 -14.60
C THR A 17 -6.40 -2.93 -14.04
N VAL A 18 -6.93 -4.14 -13.83
CA VAL A 18 -6.17 -5.29 -13.34
C VAL A 18 -5.71 -6.14 -14.52
N GLY A 19 -4.40 -6.18 -14.75
CA GLY A 19 -3.77 -7.03 -15.77
C GLY A 19 -3.02 -8.22 -15.16
N GLY A 20 -2.40 -9.05 -16.00
CA GLY A 20 -1.72 -10.28 -15.55
C GLY A 20 -0.46 -10.06 -14.69
N GLN A 21 0.13 -8.86 -14.69
CA GLN A 21 1.37 -8.55 -13.96
C GLN A 21 1.24 -7.38 -12.98
N ARG A 22 0.21 -6.55 -13.12
CA ARG A 22 0.01 -5.33 -12.31
C ARG A 22 -1.43 -4.87 -12.35
N ALA A 23 -1.81 -4.11 -11.33
CA ALA A 23 -3.00 -3.27 -11.32
C ALA A 23 -2.60 -1.81 -11.51
N VAL A 24 -3.28 -1.10 -12.40
CA VAL A 24 -3.07 0.34 -12.65
C VAL A 24 -4.29 1.11 -12.15
N LEU A 25 -4.06 2.19 -11.39
CA LEU A 25 -5.13 3.06 -10.95
C LEU A 25 -5.48 4.07 -12.06
N ASP A 26 -6.66 3.95 -12.65
CA ASP A 26 -7.08 4.81 -13.76
C ASP A 26 -7.61 6.17 -13.28
N GLY A 27 -8.19 6.22 -12.08
CA GLY A 27 -8.73 7.44 -11.47
C GLY A 27 -8.49 7.49 -9.96
N ALA A 28 -8.18 8.67 -9.42
CA ALA A 28 -7.98 8.86 -7.99
C ALA A 28 -9.28 9.33 -7.29
N PRO A 29 -9.48 8.99 -6.00
CA PRO A 29 -8.61 8.15 -5.18
C PRO A 29 -8.78 6.65 -5.49
N GLY A 30 -7.72 5.88 -5.21
CA GLY A 30 -7.74 4.42 -5.28
C GLY A 30 -7.12 3.82 -4.05
N ARG A 31 -7.64 2.69 -3.58
CA ARG A 31 -7.18 2.05 -2.34
C ARG A 31 -6.95 0.57 -2.51
N ILE A 32 -5.91 0.07 -1.83
CA ILE A 32 -5.63 -1.35 -1.64
C ILE A 32 -5.69 -1.64 -0.14
N VAL A 33 -6.43 -2.66 0.26
CA VAL A 33 -6.48 -3.15 1.64
C VAL A 33 -5.97 -4.59 1.68
N PHE A 34 -5.19 -4.94 2.69
CA PHE A 34 -4.61 -6.27 2.85
C PHE A 34 -4.53 -6.64 4.34
N GLN A 35 -4.96 -7.84 4.74
CA GLN A 35 -4.71 -8.36 6.09
C GLN A 35 -3.45 -9.25 6.10
N PHE A 36 -2.43 -8.88 6.88
CA PHE A 36 -1.12 -9.57 6.89
C PHE A 36 -0.67 -9.99 8.30
N HIS A 37 0.21 -10.99 8.34
CA HIS A 37 0.93 -11.45 9.54
C HIS A 37 2.44 -11.48 9.25
N ALA A 38 3.12 -10.35 9.42
CA ALA A 38 4.57 -10.24 9.21
C ALA A 38 5.14 -9.02 9.95
N ARG A 39 6.47 -8.92 10.11
CA ARG A 39 7.10 -7.73 10.68
C ARG A 39 7.10 -6.61 9.64
N ASP A 40 7.58 -6.90 8.44
CA ASP A 40 7.66 -5.95 7.33
C ASP A 40 6.54 -6.22 6.31
N LEU A 41 5.97 -5.14 5.78
CA LEU A 41 5.12 -5.18 4.59
C LEU A 41 5.71 -4.22 3.56
N ASN A 42 6.02 -4.77 2.39
CA ASN A 42 6.52 -4.02 1.25
C ASN A 42 5.59 -4.16 0.05
N LEU A 43 5.62 -3.19 -0.85
CA LEU A 43 4.87 -3.23 -2.10
C LEU A 43 5.77 -2.76 -3.24
N VAL A 44 5.81 -3.53 -4.33
CA VAL A 44 6.44 -3.08 -5.57
C VAL A 44 5.46 -2.14 -6.26
N LEU A 45 5.88 -0.87 -6.40
CA LEU A 45 5.11 0.21 -7.01
C LEU A 45 5.89 0.83 -8.15
N GLY A 46 5.19 1.38 -9.14
CA GLY A 46 5.73 2.24 -10.19
C GLY A 46 4.92 3.53 -10.33
N PRO A 47 5.57 4.66 -10.66
CA PRO A 47 4.90 5.94 -10.83
C PRO A 47 4.01 5.93 -12.09
N ARG A 48 3.39 7.08 -12.40
CA ARG A 48 2.67 7.26 -13.65
C ARG A 48 3.58 6.99 -14.85
N ALA A 49 3.01 6.55 -15.97
CA ALA A 49 3.76 6.22 -17.20
C ALA A 49 4.62 7.39 -17.74
N ASP A 50 4.25 8.64 -17.44
CA ASP A 50 5.02 9.85 -17.77
C ASP A 50 6.10 10.19 -16.72
N GLY A 51 6.35 9.29 -15.77
CA GLY A 51 7.30 9.47 -14.66
C GLY A 51 6.81 10.38 -13.54
N LYS A 52 5.59 10.93 -13.62
CA LYS A 52 5.10 11.83 -12.56
C LYS A 52 4.93 11.08 -11.23
N PRO A 53 5.40 11.69 -10.12
CA PRO A 53 5.23 11.09 -8.81
C PRO A 53 3.76 10.89 -8.44
N VAL A 54 3.47 9.83 -7.68
CA VAL A 54 2.13 9.56 -7.14
C VAL A 54 2.19 9.59 -5.62
N ARG A 55 1.42 10.49 -4.99
CA ARG A 55 1.32 10.56 -3.54
C ARG A 55 0.42 9.46 -3.02
N PHE A 56 0.74 8.95 -1.83
CA PHE A 56 -0.08 7.98 -1.15
C PHE A 56 -0.14 8.25 0.35
N LYS A 57 -1.15 7.66 1.00
CA LYS A 57 -1.32 7.60 2.45
C LYS A 57 -1.54 6.15 2.88
N VAL A 58 -0.78 5.69 3.86
CA VAL A 58 -0.98 4.36 4.47
C VAL A 58 -1.61 4.46 5.85
N THR A 59 -2.34 3.42 6.23
CA THR A 59 -2.78 3.19 7.60
C THR A 59 -2.59 1.73 7.99
N VAL A 60 -2.42 1.50 9.29
CA VAL A 60 -2.40 0.18 9.93
C VAL A 60 -3.51 0.18 10.98
N ASP A 61 -4.45 -0.77 10.85
CA ASP A 61 -5.70 -0.85 11.62
C ASP A 61 -6.47 0.48 11.64
N GLY A 62 -6.50 1.16 10.50
CA GLY A 62 -7.19 2.44 10.33
C GLY A 62 -6.49 3.65 10.97
N LYS A 63 -5.27 3.50 11.48
CA LYS A 63 -4.47 4.59 12.10
C LYS A 63 -3.18 4.85 11.33
N ALA A 64 -2.63 6.05 11.48
CA ALA A 64 -1.28 6.35 11.00
C ALA A 64 -0.27 5.35 11.60
N PRO A 65 0.77 4.95 10.84
CA PRO A 65 1.70 3.91 11.28
C PRO A 65 2.54 4.31 12.50
N GLY A 66 2.81 5.60 12.73
CA GLY A 66 3.69 6.04 13.81
C GLY A 66 5.04 5.33 13.71
N ASP A 67 5.56 4.82 14.82
CA ASP A 67 6.83 4.08 14.89
C ASP A 67 6.87 2.80 14.03
N ALA A 68 5.71 2.32 13.54
CA ALA A 68 5.65 1.19 12.62
C ALA A 68 5.87 1.58 11.14
N HIS A 69 6.20 2.84 10.85
CA HIS A 69 6.44 3.29 9.49
C HIS A 69 7.66 2.58 8.87
N GLY A 70 7.54 2.18 7.59
CA GLY A 70 8.69 1.70 6.83
C GLY A 70 9.61 2.84 6.37
N ALA A 71 10.75 2.49 5.77
CA ALA A 71 11.73 3.47 5.31
C ALA A 71 11.18 4.46 4.25
N ASP A 72 10.14 4.07 3.51
CA ASP A 72 9.56 4.87 2.42
C ASP A 72 8.29 5.63 2.83
N VAL A 73 7.99 5.66 4.13
CA VAL A 73 6.74 6.20 4.69
C VAL A 73 7.07 7.11 5.86
N ALA A 74 6.49 8.30 5.90
CA ALA A 74 6.56 9.19 7.05
C ALA A 74 5.71 8.64 8.23
N PRO A 75 5.99 9.01 9.48
CA PRO A 75 5.24 8.52 10.65
C PRO A 75 3.72 8.77 10.58
N ASP A 76 3.32 9.83 9.90
CA ASP A 76 1.92 10.16 9.69
C ASP A 76 1.23 9.26 8.64
N GLY A 77 1.99 8.45 7.90
CA GLY A 77 1.55 7.54 6.84
C GLY A 77 1.75 8.06 5.42
N GLY A 78 2.29 9.26 5.23
CA GLY A 78 2.50 9.83 3.89
C GLY A 78 3.71 9.24 3.16
N GLY A 79 3.62 9.15 1.84
CA GLY A 79 4.76 8.81 0.99
C GLY A 79 4.51 9.14 -0.48
N ILE A 80 5.53 8.93 -1.31
CA ILE A 80 5.49 9.27 -2.74
C ILE A 80 6.15 8.15 -3.54
N VAL A 81 5.46 7.66 -4.57
CA VAL A 81 6.02 6.76 -5.58
C VAL A 81 6.74 7.60 -6.63
N THR A 82 8.05 7.41 -6.77
CA THR A 82 8.91 8.16 -7.71
C THR A 82 9.61 7.27 -8.73
N ALA A 83 9.75 5.98 -8.45
CA ALA A 83 10.41 5.00 -9.31
C ALA A 83 9.76 3.62 -9.21
N GLN A 84 9.96 2.78 -10.23
CA GLN A 84 9.53 1.38 -10.15
C GLN A 84 10.49 0.57 -9.30
N ARG A 85 10.13 0.31 -8.05
CA ARG A 85 10.96 -0.44 -7.08
C ARG A 85 10.13 -1.04 -5.96
N LEU A 86 10.79 -1.76 -5.07
CA LEU A 86 10.23 -2.16 -3.79
C LEU A 86 10.15 -0.94 -2.85
N TYR A 87 8.98 -0.71 -2.25
CA TYR A 87 8.77 0.27 -1.19
C TYR A 87 8.51 -0.44 0.13
N GLN A 88 9.29 -0.15 1.17
CA GLN A 88 9.03 -0.64 2.53
C GLN A 88 8.02 0.29 3.21
N LEU A 89 6.80 -0.21 3.40
CA LEU A 89 5.66 0.59 3.83
C LEU A 89 5.42 0.51 5.34
N VAL A 90 5.58 -0.69 5.90
CA VAL A 90 5.41 -0.95 7.33
C VAL A 90 6.59 -1.77 7.84
N ARG A 91 7.05 -1.44 9.04
CA ARG A 91 8.01 -2.20 9.85
C ARG A 91 7.53 -2.23 11.29
N GLN A 92 6.80 -3.27 11.66
CA GLN A 92 6.18 -3.37 12.98
C GLN A 92 7.22 -3.56 14.09
N PRO A 93 7.13 -2.81 15.20
CA PRO A 93 7.92 -3.09 16.40
C PRO A 93 7.28 -4.23 17.22
N GLY A 94 8.12 -4.95 17.97
CA GLY A 94 7.68 -5.97 18.92
C GLY A 94 7.17 -7.26 18.28
N VAL A 95 6.18 -7.89 18.93
CA VAL A 95 5.65 -9.20 18.53
C VAL A 95 4.80 -9.09 17.27
N ILE A 96 5.02 -10.00 16.32
CA ILE A 96 4.24 -10.10 15.08
C ILE A 96 2.80 -10.52 15.42
N ARG A 97 1.84 -9.79 14.86
CA ARG A 97 0.40 -10.06 14.97
C ARG A 97 -0.29 -9.70 13.66
N ASP A 98 -1.49 -10.23 13.47
CA ASP A 98 -2.35 -9.89 12.34
C ASP A 98 -2.69 -8.40 12.36
N ARG A 99 -2.51 -7.72 11.24
CA ARG A 99 -2.92 -6.31 11.07
C ARG A 99 -3.67 -6.12 9.76
N THR A 100 -4.53 -5.11 9.75
CA THR A 100 -5.13 -4.62 8.50
C THR A 100 -4.30 -3.44 7.98
N PHE A 101 -3.67 -3.61 6.83
CA PHE A 101 -2.99 -2.55 6.10
C PHE A 101 -3.93 -1.93 5.07
N SER A 102 -3.83 -0.61 4.88
CA SER A 102 -4.45 0.10 3.77
C SER A 102 -3.46 1.09 3.17
N ILE A 103 -3.41 1.18 1.85
CA ILE A 103 -2.76 2.26 1.09
C ILE A 103 -3.78 2.94 0.18
N GLU A 104 -3.88 4.26 0.29
CA GLU A 104 -4.70 5.11 -0.58
C GLU A 104 -3.80 5.99 -1.44
N PHE A 105 -3.96 5.91 -2.74
CA PHE A 105 -3.26 6.75 -3.71
C PHE A 105 -4.10 7.99 -4.00
N LEU A 106 -3.45 9.14 -3.86
CA LEU A 106 -4.08 10.47 -3.97
C LEU A 106 -4.00 11.03 -5.39
N ASP A 107 -3.17 10.42 -6.24
CA ASP A 107 -3.02 10.76 -7.65
C ASP A 107 -3.22 9.50 -8.51
N PRO A 108 -3.75 9.62 -9.75
CA PRO A 108 -3.95 8.48 -10.62
C PRO A 108 -2.64 8.02 -11.27
N GLY A 109 -2.68 6.82 -11.86
CA GLY A 109 -1.65 6.28 -12.74
C GLY A 109 -0.59 5.44 -12.04
N VAL A 110 -0.70 5.20 -10.73
CA VAL A 110 0.20 4.26 -10.04
C VAL A 110 0.04 2.85 -10.61
N SER A 111 1.15 2.14 -10.74
CA SER A 111 1.18 0.70 -11.00
C SER A 111 1.53 -0.05 -9.72
N ALA A 112 0.68 -0.97 -9.28
CA ALA A 112 0.95 -1.88 -8.17
C ALA A 112 1.16 -3.30 -8.67
N TYR A 113 2.24 -3.94 -8.22
CA TYR A 113 2.70 -5.22 -8.75
C TYR A 113 2.53 -6.39 -7.76
N ALA A 114 3.25 -6.34 -6.64
CA ALA A 114 3.26 -7.45 -5.68
C ALA A 114 3.55 -6.95 -4.27
N PHE A 115 2.83 -7.51 -3.29
CA PHE A 115 3.20 -7.43 -1.88
C PHE A 115 4.33 -8.42 -1.57
N THR A 116 5.24 -8.05 -0.69
CA THR A 116 6.23 -8.95 -0.09
C THR A 116 6.31 -8.70 1.41
N PHE A 117 6.75 -9.70 2.16
CA PHE A 117 6.70 -9.73 3.62
C PHE A 117 8.03 -10.23 4.19
N GLY A 118 8.36 -9.81 5.43
CA GLY A 118 9.58 -10.21 6.13
C GLY A 118 9.53 -9.96 7.64
#